data_AF-A0AAU5CVC8-F1
#
_entry.id   AF-A0AAU5CVC8-F1
#
_cell.length_a   1.000
_cell.length_b   1.000
_cell.length_c   1.000
_cell.angle_alpha   90.00
_cell.angle_beta   90.00
_cell.angle_gamma   90.00
#
_symmetry.space_group_name_H-M   'P 1'
#
loop_
_entity.id
_entity.type
_entity.pdbx_description
1 polymer ?
#
loop_
_entity_poly.entity_id
_entity_poly.type
_entity_poly.pdbx_seq_one_letter_code
_entity_poly.pdbx_strand_id
1 'polypeptide(L)'
;MADVFELSIVLNLRESLSDEEIAELRWHLGLGDKPEILRLVTSFPVVVEDDCGEPVIENHPVPLLGRHGEAWKVDGALVSVLLCPEEGRHGSWALTVRQEIHPDEFESTGELLRWLATKADDRHRSSTGEVRLGWTRFYESHQYEPLVVRDDEVVWP
;
A
#
# COMPACT_ATOMS: atom_id res chain seq x y z
N MET A 1 -10.97 -10.84 18.17
CA MET A 1 -9.61 -11.28 17.78
C MET A 1 -9.57 -11.04 16.30
N ALA A 2 -8.77 -10.09 15.84
CA ALA A 2 -8.77 -9.65 14.45
C ALA A 2 -7.59 -10.31 13.73
N ASP A 3 -7.82 -10.81 12.52
CA ASP A 3 -6.77 -11.38 11.70
C ASP A 3 -5.88 -10.24 11.21
N VAL A 4 -4.66 -10.14 11.73
CA VAL A 4 -3.73 -9.05 11.38
C VAL A 4 -2.53 -9.62 10.65
N PHE A 5 -2.17 -8.95 9.55
CA PHE A 5 -0.98 -9.25 8.78
C PHE A 5 0.00 -8.09 8.89
N GLU A 6 1.27 -8.43 9.11
CA GLU A 6 2.37 -7.53 8.80
C GLU A 6 2.50 -7.43 7.27
N LEU A 7 2.43 -6.22 6.75
CA LEU A 7 2.73 -5.91 5.37
C LEU A 7 4.03 -5.09 5.33
N SER A 8 5.05 -5.64 4.69
CA SER A 8 6.36 -5.01 4.53
C SER A 8 6.68 -4.81 3.05
N ILE A 9 6.83 -3.56 2.63
CA ILE A 9 7.17 -3.18 1.25
C ILE A 9 8.57 -2.57 1.24
N VAL A 10 9.41 -3.01 0.31
CA VAL A 10 10.71 -2.40 0.01
C VAL A 10 10.84 -2.31 -1.49
N LEU A 11 10.67 -1.10 -2.03
CA LEU A 11 10.49 -0.89 -3.46
C LEU A 11 11.26 0.34 -3.94
N ASN A 12 11.91 0.23 -5.09
CA ASN A 12 12.35 1.38 -5.86
C ASN A 12 11.33 1.66 -6.96
N LEU A 13 10.91 2.92 -7.10
CA LEU A 13 9.99 3.36 -8.15
C LEU A 13 10.76 4.07 -9.28
N ARG A 14 10.18 4.01 -10.48
CA ARG A 14 10.67 4.69 -11.69
C ARG A 14 10.56 6.21 -11.57
N GLU A 15 11.27 6.90 -12.45
CA GLU A 15 11.33 8.38 -12.50
C GLU A 15 10.01 9.03 -12.98
N SER A 16 9.16 8.27 -13.68
CA SER A 16 7.97 8.78 -14.36
C SER A 16 6.74 8.92 -13.44
N LEU A 17 6.93 9.40 -12.21
CA LEU A 17 5.84 9.71 -11.30
C LEU A 17 5.50 11.20 -11.41
N SER A 18 4.24 11.49 -11.69
CA SER A 18 3.71 12.86 -11.69
C SER A 18 3.59 13.41 -10.26
N ASP A 19 3.59 14.74 -10.13
CA ASP A 19 3.45 15.39 -8.83
C ASP A 19 2.12 15.03 -8.14
N GLU A 20 1.05 14.83 -8.91
CA GLU A 20 -0.24 14.40 -8.36
C GLU A 20 -0.19 12.96 -7.82
N GLU A 21 0.45 12.04 -8.56
CA GLU A 21 0.64 10.66 -8.10
C GLU A 21 1.50 10.61 -6.83
N ILE A 22 2.53 11.46 -6.74
CA ILE A 22 3.37 11.57 -5.55
C ILE A 22 2.58 12.16 -4.37
N ALA A 23 1.73 13.17 -4.60
CA ALA A 23 0.91 13.77 -3.56
C ALA A 23 -0.06 12.74 -2.95
N GLU A 24 -0.73 11.97 -3.80
CA GLU A 24 -1.63 10.89 -3.36
C GLU A 24 -0.90 9.75 -2.68
N LEU A 25 0.26 9.33 -3.20
CA LEU A 25 1.10 8.34 -2.53
C LEU A 25 1.53 8.84 -1.15
N ARG A 26 1.96 10.10 -1.01
CA ARG A 26 2.30 10.69 0.29
C ARG A 26 1.11 10.70 1.24
N TRP A 27 -0.08 11.01 0.76
CA TRP A 27 -1.30 10.92 1.56
C TRP A 27 -1.57 9.49 2.05
N HIS A 28 -1.49 8.49 1.16
CA HIS A 28 -1.63 7.09 1.54
C HIS A 28 -0.58 6.62 2.56
N LEU A 29 0.62 7.21 2.53
CA LEU A 29 1.70 6.95 3.48
C LEU A 29 1.60 7.77 4.78
N GLY A 30 0.60 8.63 4.93
CA GLY A 30 0.46 9.52 6.09
C GLY A 30 1.53 10.61 6.15
N LEU A 31 2.16 10.94 5.01
CA LEU A 31 3.24 11.92 4.88
C LEU A 31 2.78 13.26 4.28
N GLY A 32 1.48 13.38 3.95
CA GLY A 32 0.92 14.57 3.34
C GLY A 32 -0.61 14.63 3.43
N ASP A 33 -1.16 15.75 3.00
CA ASP A 33 -2.61 16.01 3.02
C ASP A 33 -3.34 15.26 1.89
N LYS A 34 -4.63 15.01 2.10
CA LYS A 34 -5.50 14.37 1.11
C LYS A 34 -5.61 15.24 -0.16
N PRO A 35 -5.31 14.69 -1.35
CA PRO A 35 -5.54 15.38 -2.61
C PRO A 35 -7.04 15.62 -2.89
N GLU A 36 -7.34 16.63 -3.69
CA GLU A 36 -8.71 16.89 -4.16
C GLU A 36 -9.23 15.79 -5.10
N ILE A 37 -8.32 15.20 -5.89
CA ILE A 37 -8.61 14.17 -6.88
C ILE A 37 -7.72 12.96 -6.61
N LEU A 38 -8.35 11.80 -6.42
CA LEU A 38 -7.66 10.52 -6.26
C LEU A 38 -7.58 9.81 -7.62
N ARG A 39 -6.41 9.27 -7.92
CA ARG A 39 -6.00 8.62 -9.19
C ARG A 39 -5.37 7.24 -8.97
N LEU A 40 -4.75 7.01 -7.81
CA LEU A 40 -4.14 5.73 -7.47
C LEU A 40 -5.20 4.74 -7.01
N VAL A 41 -6.01 5.15 -6.03
CA VAL A 41 -7.12 4.36 -5.50
C VAL A 41 -8.36 5.24 -5.57
N THR A 42 -9.35 4.79 -6.34
CA THR A 42 -10.54 5.62 -6.63
C THR A 42 -11.78 5.12 -5.91
N SER A 43 -11.74 3.89 -5.38
CA SER A 43 -12.87 3.21 -4.77
C SER A 43 -12.58 2.92 -3.30
N PHE A 44 -13.43 3.47 -2.42
CA PHE A 44 -13.45 3.21 -0.98
C PHE A 44 -14.88 2.95 -0.52
N PRO A 45 -15.56 1.91 -1.06
CA PRO A 45 -16.96 1.68 -0.79
C PRO A 45 -17.15 1.27 0.67
N VAL A 46 -18.00 2.01 1.39
CA VAL A 46 -18.42 1.72 2.75
C VAL A 46 -19.94 1.70 2.78
N VAL A 47 -20.51 0.67 3.40
CA VAL A 47 -21.95 0.60 3.65
C VAL A 47 -22.26 1.43 4.89
N VAL A 48 -23.03 2.50 4.70
CA VAL A 48 -23.51 3.37 5.77
C VAL A 48 -25.04 3.39 5.76
N GLU A 49 -25.65 3.70 6.90
CA GLU A 49 -27.08 3.96 6.98
C GLU A 49 -27.34 5.42 6.58
N ASP A 50 -28.25 5.65 5.64
CA ASP A 50 -28.70 6.99 5.28
C ASP A 50 -29.64 7.58 6.36
N ASP A 51 -30.12 8.82 6.14
CA ASP A 51 -31.04 9.50 7.05
C ASP A 51 -32.39 8.75 7.25
N CYS A 52 -32.71 7.78 6.40
CA CYS A 52 -33.89 6.92 6.49
C CYS A 52 -33.60 5.57 7.15
N GLY A 53 -32.34 5.26 7.47
CA GLY A 53 -31.90 3.97 7.99
C GLY A 53 -31.73 2.89 6.92
N GLU A 54 -31.66 3.27 5.64
CA GLU A 54 -31.43 2.34 4.53
C GLU A 54 -29.92 2.20 4.25
N PRO A 55 -29.42 1.00 3.94
CA PRO A 55 -28.01 0.80 3.63
C PRO A 55 -27.66 1.40 2.25
N VAL A 56 -26.77 2.38 2.25
CA VAL A 56 -26.22 3.02 1.05
C VAL A 56 -24.71 2.83 0.97
N ILE A 57 -24.17 2.77 -0.26
CA ILE A 57 -22.72 2.69 -0.49
C ILE A 57 -22.19 4.10 -0.69
N GLU A 58 -21.33 4.54 0.22
CA GLU A 58 -20.60 5.80 0.10
C GLU A 58 -19.11 5.56 -0.10
N ASN A 59 -18.42 6.51 -0.74
CA ASN A 59 -16.97 6.48 -0.87
C ASN A 59 -16.33 7.30 0.26
N HIS A 60 -15.60 6.63 1.15
CA HIS A 60 -14.93 7.26 2.30
C HIS A 60 -13.41 7.08 2.18
N PRO A 61 -12.70 7.98 1.44
CA PRO A 61 -11.28 7.78 1.20
C PRO A 61 -10.43 7.99 2.45
N VAL A 62 -9.55 7.02 2.71
CA VAL A 62 -8.64 7.00 3.87
C VAL A 62 -7.20 6.65 3.45
N PRO A 63 -6.17 7.09 4.19
CA PRO A 63 -4.81 6.59 4.02
C PRO A 63 -4.74 5.08 4.27
N LEU A 64 -4.14 4.33 3.34
CA LEU A 64 -4.07 2.87 3.41
C LEU A 64 -2.82 2.36 4.13
N LEU A 65 -1.71 3.09 3.99
CA LEU A 65 -0.40 2.75 4.53
C LEU A 65 0.12 3.86 5.45
N GLY A 66 -0.80 4.59 6.09
CA GLY A 66 -0.53 5.83 6.80
C GLY A 66 -0.40 5.70 8.31
N ARG A 67 -0.36 4.47 8.85
CA ARG A 67 -0.21 4.28 10.30
C ARG A 67 1.25 4.44 10.68
N HIS A 68 1.50 5.19 11.74
CA HIS A 68 2.83 5.45 12.30
C HIS A 68 2.77 5.24 13.82
N GLY A 69 3.90 4.85 14.42
CA GLY A 69 4.01 4.62 15.85
C GLY A 69 4.25 3.16 16.19
N GLU A 70 3.85 2.74 17.40
CA GLU A 70 4.05 1.37 17.88
C GLU A 70 3.08 0.40 17.20
N ALA A 71 3.61 -0.72 16.70
CA ALA A 71 2.82 -1.82 16.17
C ALA A 71 2.12 -2.56 17.31
N TRP A 72 0.87 -2.96 17.13
CA TRP A 72 0.11 -3.58 18.21
C TRP A 72 0.33 -5.09 18.33
N LYS A 73 0.47 -5.77 17.19
CA LYS A 73 0.51 -7.24 17.06
C LYS A 73 1.85 -7.77 16.57
N VAL A 74 2.59 -7.00 15.76
CA VAL A 74 3.79 -7.48 15.07
C VAL A 74 5.10 -6.97 15.66
N ASP A 75 5.03 -6.34 16.85
CA ASP A 75 6.12 -5.66 17.57
C ASP A 75 6.84 -4.56 16.76
N GLY A 76 7.56 -3.67 17.44
CA GLY A 76 8.34 -2.60 16.80
C GLY A 76 7.48 -1.45 16.28
N ALA A 77 7.93 -0.78 15.22
CA ALA A 77 7.27 0.42 14.70
C ALA A 77 6.56 0.16 13.36
N LEU A 78 5.42 0.82 13.17
CA LEU A 78 4.78 1.05 11.88
C LEU A 78 5.47 2.24 11.22
N VAL A 79 5.88 2.05 9.97
CA VAL A 79 6.74 3.00 9.25
C VAL A 79 6.27 3.12 7.82
N SER A 80 6.23 4.34 7.31
CA SER A 80 6.05 4.64 5.89
C SER A 80 7.00 5.75 5.50
N VAL A 81 7.93 5.46 4.59
CA VAL A 81 9.00 6.37 4.18
C VAL A 81 9.08 6.37 2.65
N LEU A 82 9.06 7.57 2.08
CA LEU A 82 9.26 7.82 0.66
C LEU A 82 10.34 8.88 0.49
N LEU A 83 11.46 8.51 -0.13
CA LEU A 83 12.61 9.38 -0.36
C LEU A 83 12.87 9.54 -1.85
N CYS A 84 13.27 10.74 -2.28
CA CYS A 84 13.84 11.00 -3.60
C CYS A 84 15.37 11.08 -3.46
N PRO A 85 16.15 10.06 -3.88
CA PRO A 85 17.60 10.13 -3.82
C PRO A 85 18.11 11.28 -4.69
N GLU A 86 19.02 12.11 -4.16
CA GLU A 86 19.58 13.27 -4.89
C GLU A 86 20.48 12.87 -6.07
N GLU A 87 20.85 11.59 -6.21
CA GLU A 87 21.64 11.06 -7.31
C GLU A 87 21.11 9.68 -7.73
N GLY A 88 20.85 9.50 -9.03
CA GLY A 88 20.16 8.37 -9.69
C GLY A 88 20.75 6.96 -9.53
N ARG A 89 21.14 6.58 -8.32
CA ARG A 89 21.44 5.21 -7.93
C ARG A 89 20.13 4.52 -7.55
N HIS A 90 19.66 3.68 -8.47
CA HIS A 90 18.62 2.66 -8.24
C HIS A 90 17.16 3.11 -8.24
N GLY A 91 16.78 4.04 -9.12
CA GLY A 91 15.42 4.59 -9.24
C GLY A 91 15.34 6.00 -8.68
N SER A 92 14.28 6.75 -9.00
CA SER A 92 14.13 8.12 -8.48
C SER A 92 13.47 8.18 -7.12
N TRP A 93 12.82 7.09 -6.68
CA TRP A 93 12.14 7.06 -5.40
C TRP A 93 12.39 5.74 -4.68
N ALA A 94 12.75 5.83 -3.41
CA ALA A 94 12.89 4.70 -2.51
C ALA A 94 11.71 4.69 -1.54
N LEU A 95 10.93 3.60 -1.55
CA LEU A 95 9.77 3.36 -0.72
C LEU A 95 10.07 2.24 0.29
N THR A 96 9.83 2.50 1.57
CA THR A 96 9.82 1.48 2.62
C THR A 96 8.56 1.64 3.44
N VAL A 97 7.81 0.55 3.57
CA VAL A 97 6.56 0.51 4.34
C VAL A 97 6.56 -0.71 5.24
N ARG A 98 6.09 -0.55 6.45
CA ARG A 98 5.78 -1.62 7.40
C ARG A 98 4.49 -1.27 8.13
N GLN A 99 3.43 -2.04 7.87
CA GLN A 99 2.07 -1.77 8.35
C GLN A 99 1.44 -3.03 8.94
N GLU A 100 0.44 -2.83 9.78
CA GLU A 100 -0.51 -3.87 10.19
C GLU A 100 -1.78 -3.68 9.37
N ILE A 101 -2.20 -4.70 8.64
CA ILE A 101 -3.40 -4.67 7.80
C ILE A 101 -4.34 -5.83 8.18
N HIS A 102 -5.64 -5.55 8.15
CA HIS A 102 -6.69 -6.56 8.29
C HIS A 102 -7.12 -7.08 6.90
N PRO A 103 -7.58 -8.34 6.75
CA PRO A 103 -8.15 -8.85 5.50
C PRO A 103 -9.22 -7.96 4.86
N ASP A 104 -10.02 -7.28 5.67
CA ASP A 104 -11.03 -6.32 5.17
C ASP A 104 -10.41 -5.14 4.39
N GLU A 105 -9.12 -4.85 4.62
CA GLU A 105 -8.36 -3.80 3.92
C GLU A 105 -7.65 -4.32 2.66
N PHE A 106 -7.73 -5.62 2.34
CA PHE A 106 -6.97 -6.23 1.23
C PHE A 106 -7.40 -5.74 -0.14
N GLU A 107 -8.68 -5.44 -0.34
CA GLU A 107 -9.18 -4.97 -1.64
C GLU A 107 -8.63 -3.58 -1.97
N SER A 108 -8.83 -2.62 -1.07
CA SER A 108 -8.38 -1.23 -1.23
C SER A 108 -6.85 -1.11 -1.17
N THR A 109 -6.19 -1.85 -0.26
CA THR A 109 -4.72 -1.96 -0.26
C THR A 109 -4.22 -2.61 -1.54
N GLY A 110 -4.95 -3.60 -2.06
CA GLY A 110 -4.64 -4.31 -3.30
C GLY A 110 -4.61 -3.38 -4.51
N GLU A 111 -5.56 -2.45 -4.62
CA GLU A 111 -5.54 -1.40 -5.65
C GLU A 111 -4.23 -0.59 -5.61
N LEU A 112 -3.83 -0.11 -4.43
CA LEU A 112 -2.59 0.65 -4.28
C LEU A 112 -1.35 -0.19 -4.63
N LEU A 113 -1.32 -1.45 -4.21
CA LEU A 113 -0.20 -2.37 -4.49
C LEU A 113 -0.09 -2.69 -5.99
N ARG A 114 -1.22 -2.89 -6.69
CA ARG A 114 -1.24 -3.04 -8.15
C ARG A 114 -0.67 -1.80 -8.83
N TRP A 115 -1.10 -0.60 -8.42
CA TRP A 115 -0.52 0.64 -8.93
C TRP A 115 0.99 0.72 -8.68
N LEU A 116 1.45 0.41 -7.45
CA LEU A 116 2.88 0.38 -7.12
C LEU A 116 3.66 -0.59 -8.01
N ALA A 117 3.09 -1.76 -8.33
CA ALA A 117 3.71 -2.72 -9.25
C ALA A 117 3.89 -2.15 -10.67
N THR A 118 2.97 -1.32 -11.15
CA THR A 118 3.12 -0.63 -12.45
C THR A 118 4.29 0.35 -12.46
N LYS A 119 4.59 0.98 -11.30
CA LYS A 119 5.64 2.00 -11.14
C LYS A 119 6.96 1.45 -10.60
N ALA A 120 7.00 0.18 -10.23
CA ALA A 120 8.19 -0.51 -9.75
C ALA A 120 9.33 -0.50 -10.80
N ASP A 121 10.55 -0.24 -10.34
CA ASP A 121 11.79 -0.39 -11.11
C ASP A 121 11.94 -1.84 -11.62
N ASP A 122 12.56 -2.01 -12.79
CA ASP A 122 12.66 -3.31 -13.47
C ASP A 122 13.37 -4.39 -12.61
N ARG A 123 14.19 -4.00 -11.62
CA ARG A 123 14.83 -4.95 -10.69
C ARG A 123 13.84 -5.71 -9.81
N HIS A 124 12.64 -5.18 -9.62
CA HIS A 124 11.59 -5.84 -8.85
C HIS A 124 10.74 -6.79 -9.70
N ARG A 125 10.98 -6.82 -11.02
CA ARG A 125 10.24 -7.67 -11.96
C ARG A 125 11.00 -8.96 -12.21
N SER A 126 10.30 -10.08 -12.08
CA SER A 126 10.84 -11.40 -12.43
C SER A 126 10.84 -11.59 -13.95
N SER A 127 11.57 -12.59 -14.43
CA SER A 127 11.53 -13.00 -15.84
C SER A 127 10.16 -13.54 -16.28
N THR A 128 9.30 -13.92 -15.34
CA THR A 128 7.93 -14.39 -15.58
C THR A 128 6.90 -13.26 -15.58
N GLY A 129 7.32 -12.01 -15.33
CA GLY A 129 6.46 -10.83 -15.31
C GLY A 129 5.86 -10.49 -13.95
N GLU A 130 6.11 -11.31 -12.91
CA GLU A 130 5.68 -11.04 -11.54
C GLU A 130 6.46 -9.86 -10.95
N VAL A 131 5.79 -9.00 -10.18
CA VAL A 131 6.43 -7.88 -9.50
C VAL A 131 6.49 -8.15 -8.01
N ARG A 132 7.69 -8.24 -7.45
CA ARG A 132 7.89 -8.45 -6.02
C ARG A 132 7.94 -7.11 -5.28
N LEU A 133 6.95 -6.88 -4.43
CA LEU A 133 6.81 -5.65 -3.65
C LEU A 133 7.46 -5.77 -2.25
N GLY A 134 7.49 -6.98 -1.69
CA GLY A 134 8.07 -7.22 -0.38
C GLY A 134 7.57 -8.54 0.22
N TRP A 135 7.01 -8.47 1.43
CA TRP A 135 6.55 -9.62 2.20
C TRP A 135 5.29 -9.34 3.00
N THR A 136 4.52 -10.40 3.25
CA THR A 136 3.44 -10.45 4.23
C THR A 136 3.77 -11.49 5.30
N ARG A 137 3.21 -11.32 6.50
CA ARG A 137 3.31 -12.30 7.59
C ARG A 137 2.09 -12.22 8.49
N PHE A 138 1.39 -13.34 8.68
CA PHE A 138 0.34 -13.41 9.72
C PHE A 138 0.95 -13.18 11.10
N TYR A 139 0.32 -12.40 11.98
CA TYR A 139 0.96 -11.96 13.22
C TYR A 139 1.39 -13.11 14.16
N GLU A 140 0.70 -14.26 14.14
CA GLU A 140 1.07 -15.45 14.91
C GLU A 140 2.09 -16.35 14.18
N SER A 141 2.34 -16.09 12.90
CA SER A 141 3.33 -16.82 12.10
C SER A 141 4.73 -16.23 12.25
N HIS A 142 5.73 -17.10 12.17
CA HIS A 142 7.14 -16.72 12.10
C HIS A 142 7.67 -16.70 10.66
N GLN A 143 6.84 -17.10 9.68
CA GLN A 143 7.23 -17.20 8.28
C GLN A 143 6.74 -15.99 7.50
N TYR A 144 7.66 -15.39 6.74
CA TYR A 144 7.32 -14.33 5.79
C TYR A 144 7.03 -14.93 4.42
N GLU A 145 5.90 -14.54 3.86
CA GLU A 145 5.46 -14.92 2.52
C GLU A 145 5.75 -13.78 1.54
N PRO A 146 6.15 -14.07 0.30
CA PRO A 146 6.47 -13.03 -0.67
C PRO A 146 5.20 -12.27 -1.09
N LEU A 147 5.21 -10.94 -0.95
CA LEU A 147 4.16 -10.08 -1.48
C LEU A 147 4.45 -9.82 -2.96
N VAL A 148 3.65 -10.42 -3.83
CA VAL A 148 3.82 -10.36 -5.29
C VAL A 148 2.55 -9.91 -5.99
N VAL A 149 2.72 -9.18 -7.08
CA VAL A 149 1.66 -8.91 -8.06
C VAL A 149 1.90 -9.75 -9.28
N ARG A 150 0.90 -10.55 -9.65
CA ARG A 150 0.93 -11.45 -10.81
C ARG A 150 -0.39 -11.33 -11.56
N ASP A 151 -0.33 -11.24 -12.89
CA ASP A 151 -1.51 -11.12 -13.75
C ASP A 151 -2.43 -9.97 -13.33
N ASP A 152 -1.84 -8.84 -12.91
CA ASP A 152 -2.54 -7.66 -12.38
C ASP A 152 -3.35 -7.92 -11.10
N GLU A 153 -3.00 -8.95 -10.32
CA GLU A 153 -3.62 -9.25 -9.03
C GLU A 153 -2.57 -9.39 -7.93
N VAL A 154 -2.92 -8.93 -6.72
CA VAL A 154 -2.09 -9.15 -5.54
C VAL A 154 -2.31 -10.56 -5.04
N VAL A 155 -1.23 -11.30 -4.85
CA VAL A 155 -1.28 -12.62 -4.22
C VAL A 155 -1.22 -12.43 -2.71
N TRP A 156 -2.38 -12.52 -2.07
CA TRP A 156 -2.52 -12.54 -0.62
C TRP A 156 -2.29 -13.97 -0.07
N PRO A 157 -1.78 -14.10 1.18
CA PRO A 157 -1.66 -15.38 1.87
C PRO A 157 -3.02 -16.03 2.17
#